data_AF-C8W0L8-F1
#
_entry.id   AF-C8W0L8-F1
#
_cell.length_a   1.000
_cell.length_b   1.000
_cell.length_c   1.000
_cell.angle_alpha   90.00
_cell.angle_beta   90.00
_cell.angle_gamma   90.00
#
_symmetry.space_group_name_H-M   'P 1'
#
loop_
_entity.id
_entity.type
_entity.pdbx_description
1 polymer ?
#
loop_
_entity_poly.entity_id
_entity_poly.type
_entity_poly.pdbx_seq_one_letter_code
_entity_poly.pdbx_strand_id
1 'polypeptide(L)'
;MAVVVSVIVSFLLFAYGRWKQRLWDYPDALFCKERSVRVVDDGKRNWKNEIKEIRKLDMQFTKHFKKQIRSRRISLIEIKNAIQNGKIIQGHAPGEYGNNEDPVRVILGYGNQCRSLHIVVAIRYDALMLVTAYEPDMEIWEKDFKTLKKRG
;
A
#
# COMPACT_ATOMS: atom_id res chain seq x y z
N MET A 1 38.59 0.70 3.11
CA MET A 1 37.99 1.81 2.33
C MET A 1 36.48 1.70 2.45
N ALA A 2 35.92 2.46 3.38
CA ALA A 2 34.61 2.18 3.98
C ALA A 2 33.90 3.51 4.24
N VAL A 3 33.44 4.21 3.20
CA VAL A 3 32.56 5.39 3.38
C VAL A 3 31.74 5.67 2.10
N VAL A 4 30.78 4.81 1.72
CA VAL A 4 29.69 5.26 0.79
C VAL A 4 28.35 4.52 1.01
N VAL A 5 28.33 3.30 1.56
CA VAL A 5 27.08 2.51 1.66
C VAL A 5 26.39 2.73 3.00
N SER A 6 25.82 3.92 3.25
CA SER A 6 25.09 4.21 4.51
C SER A 6 23.83 5.08 4.38
N VAL A 7 23.32 5.33 3.16
CA VAL A 7 22.17 6.27 2.99
C VAL A 7 20.86 5.59 2.57
N ILE A 8 20.88 4.45 1.87
CA ILE A 8 19.67 3.95 1.19
C ILE A 8 18.80 3.04 2.08
N VAL A 9 19.41 2.35 3.04
CA VAL A 9 18.70 1.48 3.99
C VAL A 9 17.86 2.26 5.02
N SER A 10 18.19 3.53 5.20
CA SER A 10 17.39 4.47 5.99
C SER A 10 16.18 4.99 5.21
N PHE A 11 16.10 4.97 3.88
CA PHE A 11 14.92 5.55 3.22
C PHE A 11 13.64 4.71 3.27
N LEU A 12 13.72 3.44 3.69
CA LEU A 12 12.53 2.59 3.90
C LEU A 12 12.12 2.41 5.37
N LEU A 13 13.01 2.68 6.34
CA LEU A 13 12.66 2.67 7.78
C LEU A 13 12.80 4.06 8.44
N PHE A 14 13.65 4.94 7.94
CA PHE A 14 13.85 6.32 8.40
C PHE A 14 12.91 7.33 7.71
N ALA A 15 12.31 6.98 6.57
CA ALA A 15 11.13 7.71 6.08
C ALA A 15 9.87 7.43 6.92
N TYR A 16 9.90 6.45 7.84
CA TYR A 16 8.81 6.13 8.77
C TYR A 16 9.02 6.67 10.19
N GLY A 17 10.25 7.05 10.57
CA GLY A 17 10.60 7.42 11.95
C GLY A 17 10.40 8.89 12.35
N ARG A 18 9.92 9.76 11.46
CA ARG A 18 9.73 11.20 11.76
C ARG A 18 8.53 11.82 11.02
N TRP A 19 7.39 11.14 11.02
CA TRP A 19 6.10 11.73 10.66
C TRP A 19 5.15 11.63 11.84
N LYS A 20 5.52 12.32 12.92
CA LYS A 20 4.67 12.48 14.09
C LYS A 20 3.54 13.45 13.71
N GLN A 21 2.30 12.95 13.77
CA GLN A 21 1.03 13.69 13.85
C GLN A 21 0.84 14.80 12.80
N ARG A 22 0.03 14.53 11.75
CA ARG A 22 -0.69 15.49 10.86
C ARG A 22 -0.54 15.19 9.36
N LEU A 23 -0.90 13.99 8.94
CA LEU A 23 -1.10 13.67 7.51
C LEU A 23 -2.27 12.73 7.22
N TRP A 24 -2.95 12.24 8.26
CA TRP A 24 -4.16 11.43 8.15
C TRP A 24 -5.40 12.32 8.30
N ASP A 25 -5.51 13.37 7.47
CA ASP A 25 -6.81 14.03 7.26
C ASP A 25 -7.66 13.09 6.41
N TYR A 26 -8.15 12.03 7.04
CA TYR A 26 -9.29 11.29 6.53
C TYR A 26 -10.48 12.25 6.51
N PRO A 27 -11.32 12.23 5.46
CA PRO A 27 -12.57 12.96 5.51
C PRO A 27 -13.41 12.38 6.65
N ASP A 28 -13.40 13.07 7.79
CA ASP A 28 -14.36 12.86 8.85
C ASP A 28 -15.75 13.07 8.26
N ALA A 29 -16.66 12.16 8.59
CA ALA A 29 -18.02 12.06 8.10
C ALA A 29 -18.16 11.49 6.68
N LEU A 30 -18.43 10.17 6.63
CA LEU A 30 -19.65 9.63 6.01
C LEU A 30 -19.83 8.18 6.49
N PHE A 31 -20.89 8.01 7.29
CA PHE A 31 -21.56 6.75 7.66
C PHE A 31 -20.81 5.70 8.51
N CYS A 32 -21.14 5.73 9.80
CA CYS A 32 -21.08 4.61 10.71
C CYS A 32 -22.25 3.64 10.43
N LYS A 33 -21.93 2.36 10.17
CA LYS A 33 -22.74 1.23 10.64
C LYS A 33 -21.83 0.02 10.84
N GLU A 34 -21.85 -0.51 12.06
CA GLU A 34 -21.15 -1.72 12.48
C GLU A 34 -21.24 -2.87 11.46
N ARG A 35 -20.09 -3.20 10.85
CA ARG A 35 -19.78 -4.55 10.43
C ARG A 35 -18.28 -4.78 10.60
N SER A 36 -17.95 -5.35 11.75
CA SER A 36 -16.58 -5.64 12.17
C SER A 36 -15.97 -6.76 11.34
N VAL A 37 -15.10 -6.41 10.40
CA VAL A 37 -13.98 -7.29 10.05
C VAL A 37 -12.73 -6.61 10.61
N ARG A 38 -12.45 -6.85 11.90
CA ARG A 38 -11.10 -6.62 12.41
C ARG A 38 -10.26 -7.72 11.79
N VAL A 39 -9.58 -7.45 10.68
CA VAL A 39 -8.59 -8.40 10.17
C VAL A 39 -7.44 -8.37 11.17
N VAL A 40 -7.37 -9.38 12.04
CA VAL A 40 -6.44 -9.42 13.19
C VAL A 40 -5.01 -9.79 12.77
N ASP A 41 -4.84 -10.28 11.53
CA ASP A 41 -3.58 -10.79 11.02
C ASP A 41 -3.19 -10.18 9.65
N ASP A 42 -2.06 -10.63 9.11
CA ASP A 42 -1.54 -10.24 7.80
C ASP A 42 -2.46 -10.67 6.62
N GLY A 43 -3.53 -11.43 6.88
CA GLY A 43 -4.48 -11.94 5.90
C GLY A 43 -3.93 -13.04 5.00
N LYS A 44 -2.68 -13.49 5.18
CA LYS A 44 -1.94 -14.27 4.17
C LYS A 44 -2.61 -15.58 3.81
N ARG A 45 -3.30 -16.21 4.76
CA ARG A 45 -4.07 -17.45 4.55
C ARG A 45 -5.24 -17.27 3.58
N ASN A 46 -5.75 -16.05 3.41
CA ASN A 46 -6.99 -15.76 2.67
C ASN A 46 -6.84 -14.69 1.58
N TRP A 47 -5.63 -14.25 1.23
CA TRP A 47 -5.41 -13.19 0.22
C TRP A 47 -6.12 -13.44 -1.12
N LYS A 48 -6.29 -14.71 -1.53
CA LYS A 48 -7.01 -15.07 -2.76
C LYS A 48 -8.49 -14.70 -2.73
N ASN A 49 -9.14 -14.73 -1.57
CA ASN A 49 -10.53 -14.30 -1.43
C ASN A 49 -10.61 -12.84 -1.02
N GLU A 50 -9.69 -12.38 -0.17
CA GLU A 50 -9.63 -10.98 0.27
C GLU A 50 -9.49 -10.01 -0.91
N ILE A 51 -8.65 -10.34 -1.92
CA ILE A 51 -8.55 -9.51 -3.12
C ILE A 51 -9.87 -9.43 -3.92
N LYS A 52 -10.73 -10.46 -3.84
CA LYS A 52 -12.06 -10.42 -4.49
C LYS A 52 -13.00 -9.47 -3.75
N GLU A 53 -12.93 -9.42 -2.42
CA GLU A 53 -13.71 -8.49 -1.63
C GLU A 53 -13.20 -7.05 -1.79
N ILE A 54 -11.89 -6.84 -1.79
CA ILE A 54 -11.26 -5.53 -2.05
C ILE A 54 -11.77 -4.91 -3.36
N ARG A 55 -11.95 -5.70 -4.41
CA ARG A 55 -12.43 -5.23 -5.72
C ARG A 55 -13.88 -4.73 -5.71
N LYS A 56 -14.65 -5.04 -4.67
CA LYS A 56 -16.04 -4.58 -4.49
C LYS A 56 -16.14 -3.32 -3.64
N LEU A 57 -15.06 -2.92 -2.96
CA LEU A 57 -15.06 -1.79 -2.05
C LEU A 57 -14.99 -0.47 -2.80
N ASP A 58 -15.58 0.57 -2.20
CA ASP A 58 -15.49 1.92 -2.73
C ASP A 58 -14.09 2.49 -2.51
N MET A 59 -13.46 2.92 -3.61
CA MET A 59 -12.11 3.47 -3.59
C MET A 59 -12.11 4.90 -3.05
N GLN A 60 -11.42 5.11 -1.95
CA GLN A 60 -11.25 6.42 -1.31
C GLN A 60 -9.79 6.88 -1.40
N PHE A 61 -9.58 8.11 -1.87
CA PHE A 61 -8.25 8.61 -2.16
C PHE A 61 -7.77 9.58 -1.08
N THR A 62 -6.69 9.23 -0.37
CA THR A 62 -6.05 10.16 0.57
C THR A 62 -5.41 11.35 -0.16
N LYS A 63 -5.23 12.48 0.54
CA LYS A 63 -4.48 13.64 0.01
C LYS A 63 -3.06 13.24 -0.42
N HIS A 64 -2.42 12.38 0.37
CA HIS A 64 -1.08 11.85 0.09
C HIS A 64 -1.03 11.06 -1.21
N PHE A 65 -1.97 10.14 -1.38
CA PHE A 65 -2.09 9.33 -2.59
C PHE A 65 -2.23 10.19 -3.85
N LYS A 66 -3.16 11.16 -3.85
CA LYS A 66 -3.40 12.06 -4.98
C LYS A 66 -2.14 12.83 -5.38
N LYS A 67 -1.38 13.32 -4.39
CA LYS A 67 -0.11 14.03 -4.63
C LYS A 67 0.93 13.13 -5.30
N GLN A 68 1.06 11.89 -4.84
CA GLN A 68 2.05 10.96 -5.37
C GLN A 68 1.76 10.48 -6.80
N ILE A 69 0.51 10.09 -7.09
CA ILE A 69 0.19 9.60 -8.43
C ILE A 69 0.40 10.70 -9.47
N ARG A 70 0.13 11.96 -9.10
CA ARG A 70 0.43 13.13 -9.94
C ARG A 70 1.92 13.31 -10.15
N SER A 71 2.75 13.24 -9.11
CA SER A 71 4.20 13.41 -9.24
C SER A 71 4.87 12.28 -10.03
N ARG A 72 4.33 11.05 -9.94
CA ARG A 72 4.88 9.85 -10.60
C ARG A 72 4.25 9.55 -11.97
N ARG A 73 3.35 10.42 -12.44
CA ARG A 73 2.58 10.23 -13.68
C ARG A 73 1.93 8.85 -13.73
N ILE A 74 1.29 8.46 -12.63
CA ILE A 74 0.48 7.25 -12.54
C ILE A 74 -0.97 7.68 -12.70
N SER A 75 -1.66 7.14 -13.69
CA SER A 75 -3.06 7.49 -13.93
C SER A 75 -4.01 6.72 -13.01
N LEU A 76 -5.20 7.26 -12.76
CA LEU A 76 -6.23 6.54 -12.01
C LEU A 76 -6.69 5.26 -12.72
N ILE A 77 -6.61 5.22 -14.05
CA ILE A 77 -6.92 4.04 -14.86
C ILE A 77 -5.93 2.92 -14.55
N GLU A 78 -4.63 3.23 -14.49
CA GLU A 78 -3.60 2.26 -14.11
C GLU A 78 -3.81 1.72 -12.70
N ILE A 79 -4.16 2.60 -11.75
CA ILE A 79 -4.46 2.18 -10.37
C ILE A 79 -5.64 1.21 -10.34
N LYS A 80 -6.75 1.55 -11.02
CA LYS A 80 -7.93 0.69 -11.09
C LYS A 80 -7.60 -0.67 -11.73
N ASN A 81 -6.89 -0.65 -12.86
CA ASN A 81 -6.48 -1.88 -13.55
C ASN A 81 -5.55 -2.74 -12.70
N ALA A 82 -4.59 -2.12 -12.00
CA ALA A 82 -3.66 -2.79 -11.12
C ALA A 82 -4.37 -3.44 -9.92
N ILE A 83 -5.37 -2.79 -9.31
CA ILE A 83 -6.17 -3.41 -8.23
C ILE A 83 -7.07 -4.54 -8.79
N GLN A 84 -7.69 -4.30 -9.94
CA GLN A 84 -8.64 -5.25 -10.54
C GLN A 84 -7.97 -6.54 -11.00
N ASN A 85 -6.71 -6.49 -11.45
CA ASN A 85 -6.00 -7.65 -11.98
C ASN A 85 -4.82 -8.10 -11.09
N GLY A 86 -4.47 -7.30 -10.09
CA GLY A 86 -3.33 -7.54 -9.22
C GLY A 86 -3.55 -8.60 -8.16
N LYS A 87 -2.53 -8.75 -7.33
CA LYS A 87 -2.46 -9.71 -6.22
C LYS A 87 -1.93 -9.01 -4.98
N ILE A 88 -2.44 -9.41 -3.82
CA ILE A 88 -1.83 -9.02 -2.54
C ILE A 88 -0.49 -9.75 -2.43
N ILE A 89 0.57 -9.00 -2.12
CA ILE A 89 1.94 -9.52 -1.98
C ILE A 89 2.48 -9.36 -0.56
N GLN A 90 1.93 -8.41 0.21
CA GLN A 90 2.23 -8.20 1.61
C GLN A 90 0.97 -7.75 2.34
N GLY A 91 0.87 -8.11 3.61
CA GLY A 91 -0.18 -7.68 4.51
C GLY A 91 0.40 -7.32 5.87
N HIS A 92 -0.22 -6.34 6.49
CA HIS A 92 0.10 -5.86 7.81
C HIS A 92 -1.19 -5.83 8.63
N ALA A 93 -1.13 -6.35 9.85
CA ALA A 93 -2.23 -6.25 10.79
C ALA A 93 -2.39 -4.78 11.25
N PRO A 94 -3.55 -4.43 11.83
CA PRO A 94 -3.75 -3.17 12.53
C PRO A 94 -2.58 -2.82 13.45
N GLY A 95 -2.08 -1.59 13.34
CA GLY A 95 -0.97 -1.06 14.13
C GLY A 95 0.43 -1.37 13.58
N GLU A 96 0.59 -2.38 12.73
CA GLU A 96 1.93 -2.80 12.25
C GLU A 96 2.51 -1.85 11.19
N TYR A 97 1.67 -1.16 10.43
CA TYR A 97 2.11 -0.25 9.38
C TYR A 97 2.01 1.21 9.82
N GLY A 98 3.10 1.78 10.32
CA GLY A 98 3.18 3.20 10.69
C GLY A 98 2.13 3.63 11.73
N ASN A 99 1.73 2.72 12.62
CA ASN A 99 0.64 2.87 13.59
C ASN A 99 -0.75 3.13 12.96
N ASN A 100 -1.00 2.68 11.72
CA ASN A 100 -2.33 2.73 11.13
C ASN A 100 -3.26 1.74 11.83
N GLU A 101 -4.42 2.18 12.29
CA GLU A 101 -5.39 1.35 13.03
C GLU A 101 -6.16 0.36 12.14
N ASP A 102 -6.03 0.49 10.82
CA ASP A 102 -6.64 -0.41 9.84
C ASP A 102 -5.64 -1.46 9.31
N PRO A 103 -6.10 -2.66 8.93
CA PRO A 103 -5.26 -3.60 8.20
C PRO A 103 -4.81 -3.01 6.86
N VAL A 104 -3.52 -3.19 6.56
CA VAL A 104 -2.90 -2.66 5.34
C VAL A 104 -2.51 -3.81 4.42
N ARG A 105 -2.70 -3.62 3.12
CA ARG A 105 -2.28 -4.55 2.07
C ARG A 105 -1.42 -3.83 1.05
N VAL A 106 -0.42 -4.53 0.53
CA VAL A 106 0.35 -4.12 -0.64
C VAL A 106 -0.11 -4.97 -1.81
N ILE A 107 -0.73 -4.33 -2.79
CA ILE A 107 -1.20 -4.96 -4.01
C ILE A 107 -0.14 -4.69 -5.09
N LEU A 108 0.39 -5.77 -5.68
CA LEU A 108 1.14 -5.69 -6.92
C LEU A 108 0.16 -5.87 -8.08
N GLY A 109 0.10 -4.87 -8.94
CA GLY A 109 -0.58 -4.93 -10.22
C GLY A 109 0.28 -4.35 -11.33
N TYR A 110 -0.29 -4.29 -12.53
CA TYR A 110 0.39 -3.76 -13.70
C TYR A 110 -0.45 -2.63 -14.30
N GLY A 111 0.18 -1.49 -14.51
CA GLY A 111 -0.37 -0.36 -15.24
C GLY A 111 -0.22 -0.54 -16.75
N ASN A 112 -0.19 0.58 -17.47
CA ASN A 112 -0.01 0.58 -18.91
C ASN A 112 1.40 0.08 -19.25
N GLN A 113 1.57 -0.52 -20.43
CA GLN A 113 2.87 -1.01 -20.92
C GLN A 113 3.58 -1.97 -19.94
N CYS A 114 2.82 -2.77 -19.19
CA CYS A 114 3.34 -3.73 -18.20
C CYS A 114 4.16 -3.09 -17.05
N ARG A 115 3.95 -1.79 -16.78
CA ARG A 115 4.57 -1.09 -15.65
C ARG A 115 4.13 -1.69 -14.31
N SER A 116 5.04 -2.29 -13.55
CA SER A 116 4.75 -2.84 -12.22
C SER A 116 4.39 -1.73 -11.23
N LEU A 117 3.30 -1.90 -10.49
CA LEU A 117 2.84 -0.93 -9.51
C LEU A 117 2.58 -1.61 -8.17
N HIS A 118 3.18 -1.08 -7.12
CA HIS A 118 2.84 -1.35 -5.73
C HIS A 118 1.84 -0.31 -5.25
N ILE A 119 0.67 -0.79 -4.84
CA ILE A 119 -0.40 0.05 -4.31
C ILE A 119 -0.64 -0.38 -2.87
N VAL A 120 -0.41 0.55 -1.95
CA VAL A 120 -0.65 0.35 -0.52
C VAL A 120 -2.06 0.84 -0.22
N VAL A 121 -2.86 -0.06 0.31
CA VAL A 121 -4.26 0.19 0.66
C VAL A 121 -4.50 -0.16 2.12
N ALA A 122 -5.35 0.63 2.78
CA ALA A 122 -5.92 0.27 4.08
C ALA A 122 -7.39 -0.11 3.88
N ILE A 123 -7.84 -1.17 4.55
CA ILE A 123 -9.21 -1.64 4.46
C ILE A 123 -9.95 -1.13 5.69
N ARG A 124 -10.89 -0.20 5.49
CA ARG A 124 -11.63 0.43 6.57
C ARG A 124 -13.13 0.31 6.30
N TYR A 125 -13.82 -0.47 7.13
CA TYR A 125 -15.24 -0.78 6.94
C TYR A 125 -15.48 -1.30 5.49
N ASP A 126 -16.38 -0.65 4.75
CA ASP A 126 -16.69 -0.98 3.34
C ASP A 126 -15.91 -0.10 2.33
N ALA A 127 -14.82 0.55 2.77
CA ALA A 127 -14.01 1.42 1.94
C ALA A 127 -12.57 0.91 1.77
N LEU A 128 -12.05 1.08 0.56
CA LEU A 128 -10.64 0.84 0.23
C LEU A 128 -9.90 2.18 0.22
N MET A 129 -9.14 2.44 1.28
CA MET A 129 -8.38 3.68 1.42
C MET A 129 -7.05 3.54 0.67
N LEU A 130 -6.85 4.29 -0.41
CA LEU A 130 -5.60 4.33 -1.14
C LEU A 130 -4.59 5.25 -0.43
N VAL A 131 -3.50 4.67 0.06
CA VAL A 131 -2.48 5.36 0.85
C VAL A 131 -1.36 5.88 -0.04
N THR A 132 -0.73 5.00 -0.83
CA THR A 132 0.42 5.33 -1.70
C THR A 132 0.46 4.39 -2.90
N ALA A 133 1.01 4.85 -4.03
CA ALA A 133 1.28 4.01 -5.19
C ALA A 133 2.62 4.37 -5.85
N TYR A 134 3.44 3.37 -6.13
CA TYR A 134 4.80 3.53 -6.64
C TYR A 134 5.24 2.35 -7.50
N GLU A 135 6.27 2.55 -8.31
CA GLU A 135 6.94 1.45 -9.02
C GLU A 135 7.96 0.80 -8.09
N PRO A 136 7.96 -0.54 -7.95
CA PRO A 136 8.91 -1.24 -7.11
C PRO A 136 10.34 -1.06 -7.62
N ASP A 137 11.21 -0.63 -6.72
CA ASP A 137 12.64 -0.45 -7.01
C ASP A 137 13.37 -1.81 -7.00
N MET A 138 14.08 -2.12 -8.08
CA MET A 138 14.87 -3.35 -8.21
C MET A 138 16.08 -3.40 -7.26
N GLU A 139 16.46 -2.30 -6.60
CA GLU A 139 17.46 -2.35 -5.52
C GLU A 139 16.89 -2.99 -4.24
N ILE A 140 15.58 -2.89 -4.05
CA ILE A 140 14.86 -3.35 -2.85
C ILE A 140 14.15 -4.68 -3.12
N TRP A 141 13.59 -4.83 -4.32
CA TRP A 141 12.79 -5.98 -4.72
C TRP A 141 13.55 -6.86 -5.71
N GLU A 142 13.28 -8.17 -5.64
CA GLU A 142 13.71 -9.11 -6.66
C GLU A 142 13.01 -8.83 -8.00
N LYS A 143 13.49 -9.46 -9.07
CA LYS A 143 12.93 -9.31 -10.43
C LYS A 143 11.45 -9.68 -10.53
N ASP A 144 10.92 -10.43 -9.56
CA ASP A 144 9.52 -10.80 -9.47
C ASP A 144 8.61 -9.66 -8.95
N PHE A 145 9.21 -8.57 -8.46
CA PHE A 145 8.58 -7.43 -7.80
C PHE A 145 7.68 -7.81 -6.61
N LYS A 146 7.93 -8.96 -5.98
CA LYS A 146 7.12 -9.49 -4.86
C LYS A 146 7.99 -9.82 -3.66
N THR A 147 9.21 -10.25 -3.92
CA THR A 147 10.15 -10.72 -2.91
C THR A 147 11.10 -9.59 -2.56
N LEU A 148 11.26 -9.30 -1.26
CA LEU A 148 12.28 -8.36 -0.80
C LEU A 148 13.66 -9.01 -0.95
N LYS A 149 14.62 -8.26 -1.47
CA LYS A 149 16.02 -8.68 -1.48
C LYS A 149 16.52 -8.84 -0.06
N LYS A 150 17.20 -9.97 0.22
CA LYS A 150 17.90 -10.13 1.49
C LYS A 150 19.02 -9.09 1.54
N ARG A 151 19.11 -8.35 2.65
CA ARG A 151 20.31 -7.57 2.95
C ARG A 151 21.44 -8.58 3.18
N GLY A 152 22.41 -8.59 2.28
CA GLY A 152 23.69 -9.28 2.46
C GLY A 152 24.58 -8.54 3.45
#